data_AF-A0A835XQX4-F1
#
_entry.id   AF-A0A835XQX4-F1
#
_cell.length_a   1.000
_cell.length_b   1.000
_cell.length_c   1.000
_cell.angle_alpha   90.00
_cell.angle_beta   90.00
_cell.angle_gamma   90.00
#
_symmetry.space_group_name_H-M   'P 1'
#
loop_
_entity.id
_entity.type
_entity.pdbx_description
1 polymer ?
#
loop_
_entity_poly.entity_id
_entity_poly.type
_entity_poly.pdbx_seq_one_letter_code
_entity_poly.pdbx_strand_id
1 'polypeptide(L)'
;MSEDVGRNIPVRISNSTFNNVDVMWAGGYGTMSDASVEGDALTSDYHAAKPLGFGAVVLDLARSGVSAAIEVIDTTFSGVTGGLGHAITVRTHARISSTSITLTDVTLEGCMASLYSGYAVYVEGALASFTAMNMRFTGSLDGLLAVTRTVDVVGFTDCQLTGNTAEYEPTLLHLGGLGVALSFQGCSVLDNEASDDWPTIVIDTDRLFAMRQRTVEVSRIAVMNSTIARVSGGFLSSDVAVNELLLRDSVIADNSGGVFQLGRTPSGVGSVKIEGCRIQGNTADYSGGFLNAAFLGTLTLNNSVVQGNVAQNNGGCVNVGSQAWNAVVQISNSTVGNNTAAMNGGVLAVMSGVSLTVDGASKVEFNAALTGSGGVVHVGGASESAVLVAIASRVTGNTAARQGGVLAASDLVSCVVDGEVSGNSARQGAAFHVAGGLQSLRVTGGGVFRDNTPTTQLGGSIWVGEELGSLALEAGSSVSGSLGSLEGVAELTEVAAAGASAEARVCVSVQMCCSRPPAPPSPPPVYGAYGAGQPPPVYGGPRLRR
;
A
#
# COMPACT_ATOMS: atom_id res chain seq x y z
N MET A 1 -15.20 36.85 32.60
CA MET A 1 -13.90 36.39 33.15
C MET A 1 -14.20 35.61 34.42
N SER A 2 -14.30 34.28 34.34
CA SER A 2 -13.97 33.38 35.44
C SER A 2 -13.10 32.29 34.84
N GLU A 3 -11.89 32.15 35.36
CA GLU A 3 -10.91 31.16 34.97
C GLU A 3 -11.37 29.78 35.43
N ASP A 4 -12.12 29.05 34.58
CA ASP A 4 -12.29 27.60 34.73
C ASP A 4 -11.22 26.91 33.86
N VAL A 5 -9.97 27.01 34.28
CA VAL A 5 -8.85 26.28 33.70
C VAL A 5 -8.76 24.92 34.39
N GLY A 6 -8.96 23.82 33.66
CA GLY A 6 -8.43 22.50 34.05
C GLY A 6 -9.35 21.52 34.81
N ARG A 7 -10.68 21.56 34.66
CA ARG A 7 -11.51 20.43 35.15
C ARG A 7 -11.48 19.27 34.17
N ASN A 8 -10.99 18.12 34.62
CA ASN A 8 -11.20 16.83 33.97
C ASN A 8 -12.61 16.35 34.34
N ILE A 9 -13.45 16.05 33.35
CA ILE A 9 -14.77 15.44 33.57
C ILE A 9 -14.64 13.94 33.30
N PRO A 10 -14.59 13.07 34.33
CA PRO A 10 -14.68 11.63 34.13
C PRO A 10 -16.12 11.25 33.80
N VAL A 11 -16.31 10.52 32.70
CA VAL A 11 -17.59 9.90 32.36
C VAL A 11 -17.35 8.40 32.30
N ARG A 12 -18.07 7.63 33.13
CA ARG A 12 -17.94 6.17 33.18
C ARG A 12 -19.29 5.51 32.93
N ILE A 13 -19.32 4.66 31.91
CA ILE A 13 -20.45 3.79 31.56
C ILE A 13 -19.97 2.36 31.73
N SER A 14 -20.66 1.55 32.53
CA SER A 14 -20.24 0.17 32.78
C SER A 14 -21.40 -0.78 33.06
N ASN A 15 -21.28 -2.03 32.60
CA ASN A 15 -22.27 -3.10 32.82
C ASN A 15 -23.68 -2.71 32.34
N SER A 16 -23.78 -2.27 31.09
CA SER A 16 -25.03 -1.76 30.51
C SER A 16 -25.37 -2.43 29.19
N THR A 17 -26.67 -2.61 28.94
CA THR A 17 -27.19 -3.06 27.64
C THR A 17 -28.16 -2.01 27.09
N PHE A 18 -27.89 -1.51 25.89
CA PHE A 18 -28.73 -0.54 25.19
C PHE A 18 -29.42 -1.20 23.98
N ASN A 19 -30.75 -1.18 23.96
CA ASN A 19 -31.58 -1.76 22.90
C ASN A 19 -32.54 -0.71 22.35
N ASN A 20 -32.59 -0.49 21.04
CA ASN A 20 -33.60 0.37 20.37
C ASN A 20 -33.83 1.77 21.01
N VAL A 21 -32.79 2.62 20.97
CA VAL A 21 -32.78 4.08 21.26
C VAL A 21 -33.26 4.44 22.68
N ASP A 22 -32.36 4.28 23.65
CA ASP A 22 -32.34 5.12 24.86
C ASP A 22 -31.39 6.30 24.58
N VAL A 23 -31.87 7.55 24.70
CA VAL A 23 -31.02 8.75 24.51
C VAL A 23 -30.56 9.27 25.86
N MET A 24 -29.26 9.18 26.11
CA MET A 24 -28.61 9.87 27.23
C MET A 24 -28.09 11.23 26.77
N TRP A 25 -28.67 12.31 27.30
CA TRP A 25 -28.20 13.67 27.05
C TRP A 25 -27.46 14.21 28.28
N ALA A 26 -26.15 14.39 28.15
CA ALA A 26 -25.34 15.14 29.11
C ALA A 26 -24.98 16.50 28.48
N GLY A 27 -25.92 17.44 28.57
CA GLY A 27 -25.76 18.81 28.10
C GLY A 27 -26.60 19.78 28.92
N GLY A 28 -26.02 20.90 29.32
CA GLY A 28 -26.74 21.95 30.05
C GLY A 28 -25.77 22.94 30.65
N TYR A 29 -26.16 24.22 30.70
CA TYR A 29 -25.43 25.35 31.28
C TYR A 29 -25.10 25.23 32.79
N GLY A 30 -25.20 24.03 33.37
CA GLY A 30 -24.94 23.71 34.77
C GLY A 30 -23.73 22.79 34.94
N THR A 31 -22.99 23.01 36.01
CA THR A 31 -21.83 22.21 36.42
C THR A 31 -22.25 20.78 36.77
N MET A 32 -22.03 19.80 35.88
CA MET A 32 -21.96 18.39 36.25
C MET A 32 -20.50 18.07 36.61
N SER A 33 -20.24 17.69 37.85
CA SER A 33 -18.89 17.36 38.32
C SER A 33 -18.57 15.87 38.27
N ASP A 34 -19.57 14.98 38.17
CA ASP A 34 -19.39 13.53 38.01
C ASP A 34 -20.69 12.91 37.43
N ALA A 35 -20.59 12.08 36.39
CA ALA A 35 -21.69 11.27 35.88
C ALA A 35 -21.24 9.81 35.84
N SER A 36 -21.77 8.99 36.75
CA SER A 36 -21.62 7.53 36.76
C SER A 36 -22.99 6.90 36.54
N VAL A 37 -23.06 5.91 35.66
CA VAL A 37 -24.29 5.19 35.33
C VAL A 37 -23.98 3.70 35.41
N GLU A 38 -24.67 3.00 36.31
CA GLU A 38 -24.62 1.54 36.48
C GLU A 38 -26.06 1.00 36.34
N GLY A 39 -26.29 0.00 35.47
CA GLY A 39 -27.57 -0.75 35.39
C GLY A 39 -28.37 -0.64 34.08
N ASP A 40 -29.37 -1.53 33.94
CA ASP A 40 -30.23 -1.71 32.77
C ASP A 40 -31.23 -0.55 32.55
N ALA A 41 -31.26 -0.05 31.31
CA ALA A 41 -32.29 0.77 30.66
C ALA A 41 -32.84 1.98 31.44
N LEU A 42 -32.48 3.19 30.99
CA LEU A 42 -33.23 4.41 31.29
C LEU A 42 -34.28 4.64 30.20
N THR A 43 -35.48 4.09 30.39
CA THR A 43 -36.65 4.53 29.62
C THR A 43 -36.94 5.99 29.98
N SER A 44 -36.56 6.94 29.13
CA SER A 44 -36.95 8.35 29.31
C SER A 44 -38.16 8.68 28.44
N ASP A 45 -39.33 8.75 29.08
CA ASP A 45 -40.51 9.44 28.56
C ASP A 45 -40.24 10.96 28.58
N TYR A 46 -39.52 11.47 27.58
CA TYR A 46 -39.37 12.91 27.38
C TYR A 46 -39.92 13.34 26.02
N HIS A 47 -41.19 13.72 26.02
CA HIS A 47 -41.86 14.40 24.91
C HIS A 47 -41.46 15.89 24.89
N ALA A 48 -40.32 16.22 24.30
CA ALA A 48 -40.03 17.57 23.82
C ALA A 48 -39.50 17.51 22.38
N ALA A 49 -39.95 18.45 21.56
CA ALA A 49 -39.78 18.54 20.10
C ALA A 49 -38.52 17.84 19.55
N LYS A 50 -38.75 16.77 18.76
CA LYS A 50 -37.74 15.93 18.11
C LYS A 50 -36.67 16.77 17.39
N PRO A 51 -35.43 16.83 17.89
CA PRO A 51 -34.32 17.25 17.06
C PRO A 51 -33.93 16.07 16.16
N LEU A 52 -33.51 16.38 14.94
CA LEU A 52 -33.15 15.39 13.93
C LEU A 52 -31.80 14.74 14.30
N GLY A 53 -31.79 13.42 14.52
CA GLY A 53 -30.58 12.59 14.63
C GLY A 53 -29.99 12.52 16.04
N PHE A 54 -30.07 11.36 16.70
CA PHE A 54 -29.39 11.14 17.98
C PHE A 54 -28.79 9.75 18.07
N GLY A 55 -27.59 9.71 18.67
CA GLY A 55 -27.00 8.49 19.17
C GLY A 55 -27.40 8.17 20.61
N ALA A 56 -27.10 6.95 21.08
CA ALA A 56 -27.51 6.48 22.40
C ALA A 56 -26.88 7.30 23.55
N VAL A 57 -25.67 7.82 23.35
CA VAL A 57 -24.98 8.71 24.30
C VAL A 57 -24.51 9.95 23.56
N VAL A 58 -24.92 11.15 24.02
CA VAL A 58 -24.44 12.43 23.46
C VAL A 58 -23.77 13.29 24.53
N LEU A 59 -22.50 13.61 24.29
CA LEU A 59 -21.65 14.47 25.13
C LEU A 59 -21.28 15.73 24.36
N ASP A 60 -21.68 16.91 24.87
CA ASP A 60 -21.35 18.20 24.26
C ASP A 60 -20.41 19.01 25.15
N LEU A 61 -19.12 19.06 24.77
CA LEU A 61 -18.05 19.78 25.46
C LEU A 61 -17.91 21.19 24.86
N ALA A 62 -18.87 22.06 25.19
CA ALA A 62 -19.01 23.40 24.61
C ALA A 62 -17.97 24.45 25.05
N ARG A 63 -17.11 24.18 26.05
CA ARG A 63 -16.12 25.14 26.58
C ARG A 63 -14.68 24.77 26.23
N SER A 64 -13.92 25.75 25.75
CA SER A 64 -12.46 25.64 25.55
C SER A 64 -11.74 25.46 26.89
N GLY A 65 -10.82 24.50 26.99
CA GLY A 65 -9.99 24.28 28.19
C GLY A 65 -10.49 23.21 29.16
N VAL A 66 -11.53 22.46 28.77
CA VAL A 66 -12.05 21.30 29.50
C VAL A 66 -11.49 20.03 28.87
N SER A 67 -10.91 19.16 29.69
CA SER A 67 -10.53 17.80 29.28
C SER A 67 -11.62 16.83 29.71
N ALA A 68 -11.86 15.77 28.94
CA ALA A 68 -12.75 14.69 29.35
C ALA A 68 -12.06 13.34 29.19
N ALA A 69 -12.30 12.44 30.15
CA ALA A 69 -11.91 11.05 30.05
C ALA A 69 -13.20 10.23 30.04
N ILE A 70 -13.51 9.64 28.90
CA ILE A 70 -14.72 8.85 28.69
C ILE A 70 -14.31 7.38 28.70
N GLU A 71 -14.87 6.61 29.61
CA GLU A 71 -14.63 5.18 29.75
C GLU A 71 -15.94 4.40 29.60
N VAL A 72 -15.98 3.46 28.65
CA VAL A 72 -17.11 2.54 28.45
C VAL A 72 -16.59 1.12 28.63
N ILE A 73 -17.17 0.37 29.55
CA ILE A 73 -16.73 -0.97 29.95
C ILE A 73 -17.91 -1.94 29.91
N ASP A 74 -17.70 -3.19 29.48
CA ASP A 74 -18.70 -4.27 29.62
C ASP A 74 -20.10 -3.83 29.11
N THR A 75 -20.13 -3.23 27.92
CA THR A 75 -21.34 -2.59 27.38
C THR A 75 -21.72 -3.16 26.03
N THR A 76 -22.99 -3.51 25.86
CA THR A 76 -23.54 -3.98 24.59
C THR A 76 -24.51 -2.95 24.01
N PHE A 77 -24.30 -2.55 22.76
CA PHE A 77 -25.29 -1.80 21.99
C PHE A 77 -25.85 -2.70 20.90
N SER A 78 -27.17 -2.90 20.89
CA SER A 78 -27.85 -3.72 19.89
C SER A 78 -29.00 -2.99 19.20
N GLY A 79 -29.16 -3.23 17.90
CA GLY A 79 -30.30 -2.72 17.13
C GLY A 79 -30.36 -1.19 17.01
N VAL A 80 -29.21 -0.51 16.96
CA VAL A 80 -29.18 0.94 16.74
C VAL A 80 -29.63 1.21 15.30
N THR A 81 -30.89 1.64 15.14
CA THR A 81 -31.49 2.00 13.83
C THR A 81 -31.94 3.46 13.86
N GLY A 82 -31.37 4.32 13.02
CA GLY A 82 -31.78 5.73 12.94
C GLY A 82 -31.01 6.55 11.90
N GLY A 83 -31.64 7.62 11.39
CA GLY A 83 -31.18 8.36 10.20
C GLY A 83 -29.83 9.10 10.28
N LEU A 84 -29.21 9.17 11.45
CA LEU A 84 -27.80 9.58 11.72
C LEU A 84 -27.22 8.74 12.90
N GLY A 85 -27.68 7.50 13.06
CA GLY A 85 -27.63 6.73 14.31
C GLY A 85 -26.24 6.31 14.80
N HIS A 86 -25.62 7.14 15.63
CA HIS A 86 -24.38 6.80 16.35
C HIS A 86 -24.66 6.05 17.66
N ALA A 87 -23.76 5.21 18.18
CA ALA A 87 -23.91 4.71 19.55
C ALA A 87 -23.42 5.77 20.56
N ILE A 88 -22.31 6.43 20.26
CA ILE A 88 -21.68 7.46 21.07
C ILE A 88 -21.37 8.67 20.18
N THR A 89 -21.86 9.85 20.56
CA THR A 89 -21.54 11.12 19.91
C THR A 89 -20.83 12.03 20.91
N VAL A 90 -19.62 12.48 20.55
CA VAL A 90 -18.86 13.47 21.33
C VAL A 90 -18.66 14.71 20.48
N ARG A 91 -19.20 15.85 20.92
CA ARG A 91 -18.94 17.15 20.28
C ARG A 91 -17.91 17.93 21.08
N THR A 92 -16.83 18.31 20.41
CA THR A 92 -15.75 19.12 20.97
C THR A 92 -15.63 20.43 20.18
N HIS A 93 -16.07 21.54 20.77
CA HIS A 93 -16.10 22.83 20.07
C HIS A 93 -14.72 23.55 20.04
N ALA A 94 -13.72 23.04 20.76
CA ALA A 94 -12.38 23.63 20.84
C ALA A 94 -11.29 22.70 20.25
N ARG A 95 -10.06 23.22 20.05
CA ARG A 95 -8.86 22.41 19.82
C ARG A 95 -8.50 21.68 21.11
N ILE A 96 -9.28 20.69 21.51
CA ILE A 96 -9.08 19.99 22.79
C ILE A 96 -8.01 18.92 22.56
N SER A 97 -6.85 19.09 23.18
CA SER A 97 -5.70 18.17 23.09
C SER A 97 -5.64 17.17 24.25
N SER A 98 -6.69 17.06 25.05
CA SER A 98 -6.69 16.28 26.30
C SER A 98 -7.92 15.39 26.50
N THR A 99 -8.81 15.30 25.51
CA THR A 99 -9.95 14.36 25.59
C THR A 99 -9.51 12.96 25.18
N SER A 100 -9.81 11.96 26.00
CA SER A 100 -9.56 10.55 25.69
C SER A 100 -10.83 9.73 25.78
N ILE A 101 -10.97 8.77 24.87
CA ILE A 101 -12.06 7.78 24.89
C ILE A 101 -11.43 6.39 25.00
N THR A 102 -11.89 5.62 25.98
CA THR A 102 -11.50 4.22 26.19
C THR A 102 -12.73 3.33 26.16
N LEU A 103 -12.73 2.33 25.29
CA LEU A 103 -13.75 1.30 25.17
C LEU A 103 -13.13 -0.05 25.56
N THR A 104 -13.69 -0.76 26.52
CA THR A 104 -13.19 -2.07 26.98
C THR A 104 -14.35 -3.06 27.03
N ASP A 105 -14.20 -4.22 26.40
CA ASP A 105 -15.22 -5.28 26.38
C ASP A 105 -16.59 -4.75 25.86
N VAL A 106 -16.54 -3.94 24.80
CA VAL A 106 -17.73 -3.35 24.17
C VAL A 106 -18.17 -4.19 22.97
N THR A 107 -19.46 -4.51 22.90
CA THR A 107 -20.07 -5.25 21.79
C THR A 107 -21.07 -4.38 21.05
N LEU A 108 -20.97 -4.35 19.72
CA LEU A 108 -21.84 -3.61 18.81
C LEU A 108 -22.44 -4.60 17.81
N GLU A 109 -23.73 -4.90 17.95
CA GLU A 109 -24.40 -5.95 17.18
C GLU A 109 -25.66 -5.43 16.46
N GLY A 110 -25.76 -5.70 15.16
CA GLY A 110 -26.98 -5.46 14.39
C GLY A 110 -27.36 -3.97 14.26
N CYS A 111 -26.37 -3.08 14.39
CA CYS A 111 -26.55 -1.67 14.10
C CYS A 111 -26.68 -1.47 12.59
N MET A 112 -27.65 -0.66 12.15
CA MET A 112 -27.89 -0.37 10.73
C MET A 112 -27.93 1.14 10.49
N ALA A 113 -27.03 1.64 9.65
CA ALA A 113 -27.07 3.02 9.18
C ALA A 113 -28.11 3.12 8.06
N SER A 114 -29.21 3.84 8.30
CA SER A 114 -30.38 3.71 7.41
C SER A 114 -30.36 4.60 6.18
N LEU A 115 -29.46 5.59 6.05
CA LEU A 115 -29.40 6.50 4.87
C LEU A 115 -28.21 7.49 4.84
N TYR A 116 -27.52 7.78 5.95
CA TYR A 116 -26.37 8.72 6.01
C TYR A 116 -25.42 8.43 7.18
N SER A 117 -24.11 8.33 6.88
CA SER A 117 -22.93 8.39 7.78
C SER A 117 -23.15 7.89 9.22
N GLY A 118 -23.55 6.64 9.39
CA GLY A 118 -23.74 6.01 10.70
C GLY A 118 -22.45 5.40 11.25
N TYR A 119 -21.80 6.09 12.18
CA TYR A 119 -20.62 5.59 12.93
C TYR A 119 -21.00 5.13 14.33
N ALA A 120 -20.46 4.03 14.84
CA ALA A 120 -20.72 3.66 16.24
C ALA A 120 -20.22 4.73 17.23
N VAL A 121 -19.05 5.32 16.97
CA VAL A 121 -18.52 6.47 17.70
C VAL A 121 -18.28 7.61 16.74
N TYR A 122 -18.92 8.75 16.99
CA TYR A 122 -18.72 9.97 16.20
C TYR A 122 -18.18 11.09 17.08
N VAL A 123 -17.00 11.58 16.73
CA VAL A 123 -16.33 12.69 17.41
C VAL A 123 -16.27 13.90 16.48
N GLU A 124 -17.07 14.91 16.79
CA GLU A 124 -17.02 16.20 16.13
C GLU A 124 -15.91 17.05 16.77
N GLY A 125 -14.72 17.08 16.16
CA GLY A 125 -13.57 17.87 16.61
C GLY A 125 -12.31 17.04 16.84
N ALA A 126 -11.48 17.43 17.82
CA ALA A 126 -10.16 16.83 18.05
C ALA A 126 -10.15 15.93 19.29
N LEU A 127 -9.33 14.87 19.23
CA LEU A 127 -9.20 13.86 20.28
C LEU A 127 -7.71 13.66 20.62
N ALA A 128 -7.37 13.53 21.90
CA ALA A 128 -6.02 13.19 22.31
C ALA A 128 -5.74 11.70 22.06
N SER A 129 -6.66 10.84 22.53
CA SER A 129 -6.54 9.41 22.29
C SER A 129 -7.88 8.71 22.17
N PHE A 130 -7.91 7.68 21.32
CA PHE A 130 -8.95 6.67 21.28
C PHE A 130 -8.31 5.31 21.54
N THR A 131 -8.84 4.56 22.51
CA THR A 131 -8.39 3.18 22.77
C THR A 131 -9.60 2.26 22.81
N ALA A 132 -9.53 1.16 22.06
CA ALA A 132 -10.52 0.08 22.13
C ALA A 132 -9.81 -1.24 22.46
N MET A 133 -10.35 -1.97 23.44
CA MET A 133 -9.84 -3.27 23.88
C MET A 133 -10.96 -4.30 23.89
N ASN A 134 -10.72 -5.49 23.35
CA ASN A 134 -11.69 -6.59 23.27
C ASN A 134 -13.04 -6.19 22.64
N MET A 135 -13.01 -5.27 21.67
CA MET A 135 -14.24 -4.80 21.05
C MET A 135 -14.74 -5.81 20.02
N ARG A 136 -16.04 -6.08 19.96
CA ARG A 136 -16.66 -6.87 18.89
C ARG A 136 -17.63 -6.03 18.09
N PHE A 137 -17.49 -6.08 16.77
CA PHE A 137 -18.28 -5.32 15.83
C PHE A 137 -18.79 -6.21 14.70
N THR A 138 -20.12 -6.34 14.63
CA THR A 138 -20.82 -7.06 13.55
C THR A 138 -22.08 -6.30 13.17
N GLY A 139 -22.18 -5.81 11.93
CA GLY A 139 -23.38 -5.16 11.43
C GLY A 139 -23.20 -4.37 10.13
N SER A 140 -24.29 -3.75 9.68
CA SER A 140 -24.32 -2.94 8.44
C SER A 140 -24.22 -1.45 8.78
N LEU A 141 -23.11 -1.06 9.40
CA LEU A 141 -22.80 0.34 9.71
C LEU A 141 -21.79 0.89 8.72
N ASP A 142 -21.89 2.19 8.43
CA ASP A 142 -20.92 2.90 7.58
C ASP A 142 -19.53 2.95 8.25
N GLY A 143 -19.47 2.94 9.59
CA GLY A 143 -18.21 2.83 10.31
C GLY A 143 -18.28 2.56 11.82
N LEU A 144 -17.13 2.28 12.43
CA LEU A 144 -16.95 2.15 13.88
C LEU A 144 -16.60 3.49 14.53
N LEU A 145 -15.66 4.24 13.97
CA LEU A 145 -15.21 5.51 14.54
C LEU A 145 -15.02 6.56 13.44
N ALA A 146 -15.63 7.73 13.63
CA ALA A 146 -15.33 8.93 12.86
C ALA A 146 -14.82 10.04 13.78
N VAL A 147 -13.70 10.67 13.40
CA VAL A 147 -13.17 11.88 14.04
C VAL A 147 -13.03 12.96 12.99
N THR A 148 -13.73 14.08 13.13
CA THR A 148 -13.78 15.11 12.06
C THR A 148 -12.58 16.05 11.99
N ARG A 149 -11.70 16.04 13.00
CA ARG A 149 -10.41 16.78 12.98
C ARG A 149 -9.26 15.83 13.30
N THR A 150 -8.40 16.17 14.27
CA THR A 150 -7.19 15.42 14.58
C THR A 150 -7.40 14.47 15.75
N VAL A 151 -6.90 13.25 15.64
CA VAL A 151 -6.63 12.36 16.76
C VAL A 151 -5.13 12.09 16.87
N ASP A 152 -4.55 12.26 18.05
CA ASP A 152 -3.10 12.04 18.19
C ASP A 152 -2.77 10.53 18.20
N VAL A 153 -3.47 9.75 19.03
CA VAL A 153 -3.23 8.31 19.19
C VAL A 153 -4.52 7.52 19.04
N VAL A 154 -4.50 6.49 18.20
CA VAL A 154 -5.60 5.52 18.07
C VAL A 154 -5.03 4.12 18.28
N GLY A 155 -5.59 3.37 19.23
CA GLY A 155 -5.16 2.01 19.56
C GLY A 155 -6.32 1.03 19.59
N PHE A 156 -6.16 -0.12 18.94
CA PHE A 156 -7.06 -1.26 19.02
C PHE A 156 -6.28 -2.47 19.52
N THR A 157 -6.79 -3.15 20.54
CA THR A 157 -6.21 -4.37 21.10
C THR A 157 -7.26 -5.48 21.16
N ASP A 158 -6.99 -6.61 20.53
CA ASP A 158 -7.84 -7.80 20.55
C ASP A 158 -9.29 -7.54 20.07
N CYS A 159 -9.45 -6.60 19.13
CA CYS A 159 -10.75 -6.24 18.56
C CYS A 159 -11.12 -7.11 17.35
N GLN A 160 -12.40 -7.44 17.19
CA GLN A 160 -12.94 -8.23 16.10
C GLN A 160 -13.94 -7.41 15.27
N LEU A 161 -13.73 -7.39 13.97
CA LEU A 161 -14.44 -6.61 12.98
C LEU A 161 -14.86 -7.57 11.87
N THR A 162 -16.09 -8.10 11.95
CA THR A 162 -16.49 -9.24 11.11
C THR A 162 -17.83 -9.01 10.41
N GLY A 163 -17.88 -9.33 9.12
CA GLY A 163 -19.14 -9.39 8.36
C GLY A 163 -19.78 -8.02 8.14
N ASN A 164 -18.99 -6.95 8.10
CA ASN A 164 -19.54 -5.61 7.93
C ASN A 164 -19.71 -5.31 6.46
N THR A 165 -20.94 -4.95 6.10
CA THR A 165 -21.32 -4.50 4.76
C THR A 165 -21.70 -3.03 4.88
N ALA A 166 -21.09 -2.15 4.09
CA ALA A 166 -21.59 -0.77 3.99
C ALA A 166 -21.87 -0.39 2.54
N GLU A 167 -23.04 0.21 2.34
CA GLU A 167 -23.62 0.55 1.03
C GLU A 167 -23.24 1.96 0.55
N TYR A 168 -22.77 2.85 1.46
CA TYR A 168 -22.43 4.23 1.16
C TYR A 168 -21.22 4.71 1.99
N GLU A 169 -20.08 4.98 1.34
CA GLU A 169 -18.80 5.42 1.96
C GLU A 169 -18.31 4.52 3.15
N PRO A 170 -18.25 3.19 2.95
CA PRO A 170 -17.88 2.19 3.96
C PRO A 170 -16.49 2.47 4.55
N THR A 171 -16.44 3.10 5.72
CA THR A 171 -15.19 3.41 6.40
C THR A 171 -15.33 3.03 7.87
N LEU A 172 -14.84 1.85 8.24
CA LEU A 172 -14.76 1.41 9.63
C LEU A 172 -14.11 2.47 10.52
N LEU A 173 -13.06 3.11 10.05
CA LEU A 173 -12.35 4.14 10.79
C LEU A 173 -12.05 5.32 9.88
N HIS A 174 -12.75 6.43 10.09
CA HIS A 174 -12.54 7.69 9.38
C HIS A 174 -11.86 8.68 10.32
N LEU A 175 -10.58 8.96 10.06
CA LEU A 175 -9.82 9.94 10.84
C LEU A 175 -9.49 11.16 9.98
N GLY A 176 -10.06 12.32 10.32
CA GLY A 176 -9.80 13.62 9.66
C GLY A 176 -8.37 14.17 9.83
N GLY A 177 -7.51 13.42 10.52
CA GLY A 177 -6.17 13.83 10.94
C GLY A 177 -5.57 12.82 11.92
N LEU A 178 -4.44 12.20 11.57
CA LEU A 178 -3.63 11.45 12.54
C LEU A 178 -2.42 12.29 12.97
N GLY A 179 -2.38 12.64 14.26
CA GLY A 179 -1.33 13.46 14.84
C GLY A 179 -0.03 12.69 15.07
N VAL A 180 -0.11 11.47 15.59
CA VAL A 180 1.06 10.70 16.07
C VAL A 180 1.04 9.23 15.63
N ALA A 181 0.08 8.42 16.09
CA ALA A 181 0.16 6.95 15.91
C ALA A 181 -1.19 6.24 15.78
N LEU A 182 -1.24 5.26 14.89
CA LEU A 182 -2.32 4.29 14.76
C LEU A 182 -1.76 2.89 15.03
N SER A 183 -2.36 2.18 15.99
CA SER A 183 -1.92 0.85 16.40
C SER A 183 -3.07 -0.16 16.35
N PHE A 184 -2.84 -1.29 15.69
CA PHE A 184 -3.69 -2.48 15.81
C PHE A 184 -2.87 -3.64 16.36
N GLN A 185 -3.36 -4.24 17.45
CA GLN A 185 -2.70 -5.37 18.10
C GLN A 185 -3.70 -6.51 18.30
N GLY A 186 -3.42 -7.72 17.82
CA GLY A 186 -4.29 -8.89 18.09
C GLY A 186 -5.68 -8.80 17.43
N CYS A 187 -5.89 -7.86 16.52
CA CYS A 187 -7.20 -7.59 15.94
C CYS A 187 -7.49 -8.49 14.72
N SER A 188 -8.76 -8.80 14.48
CA SER A 188 -9.21 -9.54 13.28
C SER A 188 -10.22 -8.74 12.48
N VAL A 189 -9.94 -8.53 11.19
CA VAL A 189 -10.81 -7.90 10.20
C VAL A 189 -11.15 -8.96 9.16
N LEU A 190 -12.36 -9.51 9.25
CA LEU A 190 -12.78 -10.70 8.50
C LEU A 190 -14.06 -10.44 7.71
N ASP A 191 -14.08 -10.89 6.46
CA ASP A 191 -15.30 -10.95 5.62
C ASP A 191 -16.05 -9.60 5.55
N ASN A 192 -15.31 -8.48 5.41
CA ASN A 192 -15.90 -7.16 5.28
C ASN A 192 -16.07 -6.79 3.80
N GLU A 193 -17.19 -6.16 3.48
CA GLU A 193 -17.52 -5.70 2.13
C GLU A 193 -17.71 -4.17 2.13
N ALA A 194 -16.89 -3.49 1.34
CA ALA A 194 -16.98 -2.05 1.13
C ALA A 194 -17.46 -1.77 -0.31
N SER A 195 -18.65 -1.16 -0.47
CA SER A 195 -19.12 -0.62 -1.75
C SER A 195 -18.27 0.57 -2.22
N ASP A 196 -17.99 0.62 -3.53
CA ASP A 196 -17.33 1.65 -4.35
C ASP A 196 -16.47 2.75 -3.65
N ASP A 197 -15.21 2.80 -4.08
CA ASP A 197 -14.17 3.82 -3.86
C ASP A 197 -13.55 4.00 -2.47
N TRP A 198 -14.10 3.39 -1.41
CA TRP A 198 -13.59 3.60 -0.04
C TRP A 198 -13.01 2.33 0.63
N PRO A 199 -11.87 2.43 1.34
CA PRO A 199 -11.24 1.34 2.07
C PRO A 199 -11.89 1.12 3.46
N THR A 200 -11.61 -0.05 4.07
CA THR A 200 -12.05 -0.35 5.44
C THR A 200 -11.58 0.70 6.44
N ILE A 201 -10.33 1.17 6.34
CA ILE A 201 -9.80 2.25 7.18
C ILE A 201 -9.35 3.39 6.27
N VAL A 202 -9.89 4.59 6.51
CA VAL A 202 -9.50 5.83 5.82
C VAL A 202 -8.82 6.77 6.80
N ILE A 203 -7.61 7.20 6.44
CA ILE A 203 -6.96 8.35 7.06
C ILE A 203 -6.96 9.48 6.03
N ASP A 204 -8.00 10.31 6.05
CA ASP A 204 -8.14 11.51 5.21
C ASP A 204 -7.65 12.71 6.01
N THR A 205 -6.60 13.39 5.54
CA THR A 205 -6.15 14.63 6.18
C THR A 205 -5.95 15.72 5.15
N ASP A 206 -7.04 16.10 4.49
CA ASP A 206 -7.12 17.20 3.52
C ASP A 206 -6.66 18.58 4.06
N ARG A 207 -6.45 18.73 5.38
CA ARG A 207 -6.11 20.03 6.00
C ARG A 207 -5.21 19.91 7.23
N LEU A 208 -3.88 19.81 7.07
CA LEU A 208 -2.89 20.63 7.83
C LEU A 208 -1.42 20.22 7.61
N PHE A 209 -0.58 21.26 7.60
CA PHE A 209 0.88 21.35 7.47
C PHE A 209 1.74 20.28 8.17
N ALA A 210 2.85 19.95 7.50
CA ALA A 210 4.03 19.18 7.91
C ALA A 210 4.18 18.88 9.42
N MET A 211 3.85 17.64 9.80
CA MET A 211 4.26 17.05 11.08
C MET A 211 5.21 15.87 10.85
N ARG A 212 6.17 15.69 11.76
CA ARG A 212 7.40 14.90 11.55
C ARG A 212 7.32 13.42 11.89
N GLN A 213 6.23 12.91 12.48
CA GLN A 213 6.15 11.52 12.97
C GLN A 213 4.75 10.93 12.85
N ARG A 214 4.41 10.35 11.68
CA ARG A 214 3.22 9.50 11.52
C ARG A 214 3.66 8.04 11.38
N THR A 215 3.60 7.29 12.46
CA THR A 215 3.87 5.85 12.47
C THR A 215 2.55 5.10 12.47
N VAL A 216 2.38 4.17 11.53
CA VAL A 216 1.27 3.22 11.53
C VAL A 216 1.87 1.86 11.90
N GLU A 217 1.56 1.38 13.09
CA GLU A 217 2.00 0.07 13.57
C GLU A 217 0.83 -0.90 13.55
N VAL A 218 1.05 -2.07 12.97
CA VAL A 218 0.03 -3.08 12.79
C VAL A 218 0.67 -4.43 13.10
N SER A 219 0.35 -5.00 14.27
CA SER A 219 1.03 -6.15 14.83
C SER A 219 0.04 -7.24 15.24
N ARG A 220 0.33 -8.51 14.94
CA ARG A 220 -0.54 -9.65 15.25
C ARG A 220 -1.98 -9.47 14.77
N ILE A 221 -2.17 -8.95 13.56
CA ILE A 221 -3.52 -8.81 12.98
C ILE A 221 -3.83 -9.90 11.96
N ALA A 222 -5.11 -10.22 11.81
CA ALA A 222 -5.62 -11.00 10.69
C ALA A 222 -6.54 -10.12 9.84
N VAL A 223 -6.20 -9.87 8.57
CA VAL A 223 -7.05 -9.18 7.59
C VAL A 223 -7.32 -10.16 6.45
N MET A 224 -8.53 -10.72 6.42
CA MET A 224 -8.84 -11.83 5.54
C MET A 224 -10.18 -11.66 4.83
N ASN A 225 -10.25 -12.18 3.59
CA ASN A 225 -11.48 -12.29 2.80
C ASN A 225 -12.26 -10.98 2.65
N SER A 226 -11.61 -9.83 2.75
CA SER A 226 -12.30 -8.55 2.65
C SER A 226 -12.38 -8.13 1.19
N THR A 227 -13.58 -7.77 0.72
CA THR A 227 -13.85 -7.44 -0.69
C THR A 227 -14.12 -5.96 -0.84
N ILE A 228 -13.32 -5.28 -1.66
CA ILE A 228 -13.44 -3.84 -1.88
C ILE A 228 -13.42 -3.57 -3.37
N ALA A 229 -14.50 -2.96 -3.84
CA ALA A 229 -14.96 -3.18 -5.19
C ALA A 229 -14.05 -2.62 -6.30
N ARG A 230 -13.15 -1.64 -6.06
CA ARG A 230 -12.56 -0.88 -7.18
C ARG A 230 -11.17 -0.23 -7.01
N VAL A 231 -10.55 -0.18 -5.82
CA VAL A 231 -9.34 0.66 -5.63
C VAL A 231 -8.30 -0.02 -4.77
N SER A 232 -7.03 0.03 -5.19
CA SER A 232 -5.86 -0.29 -4.38
C SER A 232 -6.02 0.28 -2.97
N GLY A 233 -6.04 -0.53 -1.92
CA GLY A 233 -6.01 -0.04 -0.53
C GLY A 233 -7.07 -0.54 0.42
N GLY A 234 -7.64 -1.73 0.19
CA GLY A 234 -8.82 -2.21 0.89
C GLY A 234 -8.76 -2.20 2.43
N PHE A 235 -7.62 -2.45 3.05
CA PHE A 235 -7.52 -2.36 4.51
C PHE A 235 -7.28 -0.93 4.98
N LEU A 236 -6.29 -0.24 4.41
CA LEU A 236 -5.88 1.10 4.84
C LEU A 236 -5.54 1.97 3.63
N SER A 237 -6.22 3.11 3.51
CA SER A 237 -5.81 4.20 2.62
C SER A 237 -5.39 5.44 3.41
N SER A 238 -4.37 6.12 2.89
CA SER A 238 -3.80 7.34 3.46
C SER A 238 -3.34 8.26 2.35
N ASP A 239 -3.94 9.45 2.25
CA ASP A 239 -3.52 10.50 1.30
C ASP A 239 -2.31 11.31 1.81
N VAL A 240 -1.87 11.03 3.02
CA VAL A 240 -0.72 11.68 3.66
C VAL A 240 0.49 10.79 3.82
N ALA A 241 1.60 11.43 4.14
CA ALA A 241 2.88 10.75 4.28
C ALA A 241 2.83 9.84 5.50
N VAL A 242 3.24 8.60 5.30
CA VAL A 242 3.41 7.61 6.35
C VAL A 242 4.90 7.45 6.55
N ASN A 243 5.44 7.76 7.72
CA ASN A 243 6.87 7.63 7.93
C ASN A 243 7.28 6.17 7.98
N GLU A 244 6.49 5.36 8.68
CA GLU A 244 6.75 3.94 8.87
C GLU A 244 5.42 3.19 8.91
N LEU A 245 5.31 2.15 8.08
CA LEU A 245 4.35 1.06 8.23
C LEU A 245 5.10 -0.15 8.77
N LEU A 246 4.74 -0.59 9.97
CA LEU A 246 5.32 -1.78 10.58
C LEU A 246 4.26 -2.89 10.67
N LEU A 247 4.50 -3.98 9.94
CA LEU A 247 3.72 -5.22 10.00
C LEU A 247 4.51 -6.30 10.74
N ARG A 248 3.98 -6.81 11.85
CA ARG A 248 4.58 -7.94 12.59
C ARG A 248 3.60 -9.07 12.78
N ASP A 249 4.04 -10.31 12.60
CA ASP A 249 3.32 -11.53 12.97
C ASP A 249 1.86 -11.55 12.48
N SER A 250 1.59 -10.98 11.31
CA SER A 250 0.25 -10.72 10.79
C SER A 250 -0.08 -11.61 9.60
N VAL A 251 -1.37 -11.91 9.42
CA VAL A 251 -1.89 -12.63 8.26
C VAL A 251 -2.77 -11.67 7.45
N ILE A 252 -2.43 -11.50 6.17
CA ILE A 252 -3.15 -10.63 5.24
C ILE A 252 -3.45 -11.46 4.00
N ALA A 253 -4.67 -11.98 3.90
CA ALA A 253 -4.98 -13.02 2.94
C ALA A 253 -6.28 -12.78 2.17
N ASP A 254 -6.26 -13.11 0.88
CA ASP A 254 -7.48 -13.29 0.07
C ASP A 254 -8.38 -12.04 0.02
N ASN A 255 -7.76 -10.85 0.08
CA ASN A 255 -8.47 -9.58 -0.01
C ASN A 255 -8.58 -9.12 -1.48
N SER A 256 -9.70 -8.49 -1.83
CA SER A 256 -9.94 -7.90 -3.16
C SER A 256 -9.91 -6.36 -3.09
N GLY A 257 -9.36 -5.71 -4.12
CA GLY A 257 -9.09 -4.26 -4.14
C GLY A 257 -7.68 -3.89 -3.61
N GLY A 258 -6.77 -4.83 -3.42
CA GLY A 258 -5.48 -4.57 -2.76
C GLY A 258 -5.64 -4.26 -1.27
N VAL A 259 -4.53 -4.06 -0.54
CA VAL A 259 -4.58 -3.97 0.94
C VAL A 259 -4.22 -2.58 1.46
N PHE A 260 -3.11 -2.01 1.01
CA PHE A 260 -2.60 -0.72 1.49
C PHE A 260 -2.46 0.27 0.33
N GLN A 261 -3.02 1.46 0.49
CA GLN A 261 -2.81 2.58 -0.41
C GLN A 261 -2.30 3.78 0.37
N LEU A 262 -0.99 4.03 0.27
CA LEU A 262 -0.34 4.96 1.18
C LEU A 262 0.38 6.07 0.43
N GLY A 263 0.20 7.30 0.92
CA GLY A 263 0.84 8.49 0.37
C GLY A 263 0.34 8.84 -1.03
N ARG A 264 -0.96 9.10 -1.21
CA ARG A 264 -1.42 9.72 -2.48
C ARG A 264 -1.04 11.21 -2.51
N THR A 265 -0.11 11.58 -3.40
CA THR A 265 0.15 12.93 -3.95
C THR A 265 0.15 14.15 -2.98
N PRO A 266 1.28 14.85 -2.74
CA PRO A 266 2.69 14.57 -3.07
C PRO A 266 3.41 13.87 -1.90
N SER A 267 2.67 13.08 -1.13
CA SER A 267 3.12 12.41 0.08
C SER A 267 3.65 11.00 -0.20
N GLY A 268 4.46 10.43 0.69
CA GLY A 268 5.15 9.15 0.46
C GLY A 268 5.22 8.26 1.70
N VAL A 269 5.69 7.04 1.51
CA VAL A 269 5.99 6.11 2.61
C VAL A 269 7.49 6.07 2.88
N GLY A 270 7.93 6.44 4.09
CA GLY A 270 9.34 6.43 4.47
C GLY A 270 9.90 5.01 4.52
N SER A 271 9.33 4.15 5.37
CA SER A 271 9.68 2.75 5.51
C SER A 271 8.46 1.84 5.61
N VAL A 272 8.58 0.63 5.07
CA VAL A 272 7.65 -0.48 5.26
C VAL A 272 8.45 -1.66 5.76
N LYS A 273 8.15 -2.14 6.96
CA LYS A 273 8.82 -3.30 7.57
C LYS A 273 7.81 -4.41 7.77
N ILE A 274 8.09 -5.58 7.22
CA ILE A 274 7.23 -6.75 7.25
C ILE A 274 8.03 -7.88 7.90
N GLU A 275 7.63 -8.30 9.09
CA GLU A 275 8.38 -9.25 9.91
C GLU A 275 7.46 -10.38 10.40
N GLY A 276 7.76 -11.63 10.05
CA GLY A 276 6.96 -12.77 10.50
C GLY A 276 5.55 -12.85 9.89
N CYS A 277 5.29 -12.16 8.77
CA CYS A 277 3.95 -12.04 8.20
C CYS A 277 3.67 -13.07 7.09
N ARG A 278 2.39 -13.35 6.87
CA ARG A 278 1.89 -14.10 5.71
C ARG A 278 0.94 -13.21 4.88
N ILE A 279 1.40 -12.77 3.73
CA ILE A 279 0.66 -11.90 2.80
C ILE A 279 0.35 -12.71 1.54
N GLN A 280 -0.90 -13.12 1.34
CA GLN A 280 -1.22 -14.05 0.25
C GLN A 280 -2.54 -13.80 -0.47
N GLY A 281 -2.63 -14.18 -1.74
CA GLY A 281 -3.92 -14.22 -2.45
C GLY A 281 -4.61 -12.86 -2.61
N ASN A 282 -3.93 -11.76 -2.30
CA ASN A 282 -4.54 -10.43 -2.37
C ASN A 282 -4.56 -9.97 -3.83
N THR A 283 -5.72 -9.50 -4.29
CA THR A 283 -5.95 -9.09 -5.67
C THR A 283 -6.29 -7.61 -5.74
N ALA A 284 -5.64 -6.86 -6.64
CA ALA A 284 -5.96 -5.46 -6.92
C ALA A 284 -6.35 -5.25 -8.39
N ASP A 285 -7.42 -4.47 -8.60
CA ASP A 285 -7.91 -4.11 -9.94
C ASP A 285 -7.04 -3.08 -10.66
N TYR A 286 -6.05 -2.51 -9.95
CA TYR A 286 -5.08 -1.60 -10.54
C TYR A 286 -3.66 -2.05 -10.24
N SER A 287 -3.00 -1.49 -9.24
CA SER A 287 -1.60 -1.79 -8.93
C SER A 287 -1.42 -2.15 -7.47
N GLY A 288 -0.38 -2.92 -7.15
CA GLY A 288 -0.02 -3.24 -5.77
C GLY A 288 -1.06 -4.13 -5.09
N GLY A 289 -1.06 -5.44 -5.40
CA GLY A 289 -1.95 -6.42 -4.77
C GLY A 289 -1.91 -6.40 -3.23
N PHE A 290 -0.77 -5.97 -2.67
CA PHE A 290 -0.62 -5.68 -1.25
C PHE A 290 -0.44 -4.18 -0.99
N LEU A 291 0.53 -3.52 -1.61
CA LEU A 291 0.86 -2.11 -1.34
C LEU A 291 0.93 -1.30 -2.63
N ASN A 292 0.20 -0.19 -2.67
CA ASN A 292 0.33 0.83 -3.70
C ASN A 292 0.70 2.17 -3.05
N ALA A 293 1.85 2.72 -3.42
CA ALA A 293 2.33 3.99 -2.87
C ALA A 293 2.80 4.95 -3.97
N ALA A 294 2.70 6.26 -3.74
CA ALA A 294 3.33 7.21 -4.65
C ALA A 294 4.86 7.16 -4.50
N PHE A 295 5.37 7.19 -3.26
CA PHE A 295 6.80 7.09 -2.96
C PHE A 295 7.05 6.03 -1.90
N LEU A 296 8.22 5.40 -1.95
CA LEU A 296 8.66 4.40 -1.00
C LEU A 296 10.16 4.57 -0.76
N GLY A 297 10.56 4.86 0.48
CA GLY A 297 11.97 4.95 0.85
C GLY A 297 12.60 3.58 1.03
N THR A 298 12.08 2.76 1.95
CA THR A 298 12.59 1.41 2.22
C THR A 298 11.47 0.40 2.40
N LEU A 299 11.62 -0.80 1.83
CA LEU A 299 10.79 -1.97 2.06
C LEU A 299 11.67 -3.12 2.55
N THR A 300 11.39 -3.62 3.75
CA THR A 300 12.07 -4.76 4.33
C THR A 300 11.08 -5.89 4.55
N LEU A 301 11.34 -7.06 3.95
CA LEU A 301 10.64 -8.31 4.19
C LEU A 301 11.60 -9.23 4.95
N ASN A 302 11.23 -9.62 6.15
CA ASN A 302 12.01 -10.53 6.99
C ASN A 302 11.14 -11.66 7.53
N ASN A 303 11.63 -12.90 7.46
CA ASN A 303 10.92 -14.08 7.99
C ASN A 303 9.45 -14.18 7.54
N SER A 304 9.15 -13.76 6.31
CA SER A 304 7.78 -13.58 5.83
C SER A 304 7.48 -14.41 4.58
N VAL A 305 6.20 -14.66 4.34
CA VAL A 305 5.71 -15.32 3.13
C VAL A 305 4.82 -14.35 2.37
N VAL A 306 5.18 -14.04 1.13
CA VAL A 306 4.45 -13.14 0.24
C VAL A 306 4.13 -13.87 -1.06
N GLN A 307 2.91 -14.38 -1.20
CA GLN A 307 2.61 -15.31 -2.30
C GLN A 307 1.25 -15.18 -2.96
N GLY A 308 1.17 -15.40 -4.26
CA GLY A 308 -0.12 -15.44 -4.96
C GLY A 308 -0.86 -14.11 -5.00
N ASN A 309 -0.17 -12.98 -4.79
CA ASN A 309 -0.79 -11.66 -4.89
C ASN A 309 -0.87 -11.24 -6.36
N VAL A 310 -1.97 -10.61 -6.76
CA VAL A 310 -2.29 -10.30 -8.15
C VAL A 310 -2.61 -8.82 -8.32
N ALA A 311 -2.10 -8.18 -9.36
CA ALA A 311 -2.48 -6.83 -9.78
C ALA A 311 -2.76 -6.75 -11.29
N GLN A 312 -3.82 -6.05 -11.68
CA GLN A 312 -4.22 -5.89 -13.11
C GLN A 312 -3.36 -4.89 -13.89
N ASN A 313 -2.42 -4.20 -13.25
CA ASN A 313 -1.51 -3.24 -13.89
C ASN A 313 -0.07 -3.53 -13.46
N ASN A 314 0.46 -2.83 -12.46
CA ASN A 314 1.87 -2.94 -12.07
C ASN A 314 2.02 -3.42 -10.63
N GLY A 315 3.10 -4.15 -10.36
CA GLY A 315 3.45 -4.55 -8.99
C GLY A 315 2.46 -5.55 -8.43
N GLY A 316 2.62 -6.83 -8.75
CA GLY A 316 1.69 -7.88 -8.30
C GLY A 316 1.55 -7.91 -6.79
N CYS A 317 2.61 -7.51 -6.07
CA CYS A 317 2.58 -7.23 -4.64
C CYS A 317 2.68 -5.72 -4.35
N VAL A 318 3.73 -5.06 -4.84
CA VAL A 318 4.06 -3.66 -4.50
C VAL A 318 4.20 -2.80 -5.74
N ASN A 319 3.53 -1.65 -5.75
CA ASN A 319 3.69 -0.63 -6.79
C ASN A 319 4.11 0.71 -6.19
N VAL A 320 5.12 1.35 -6.81
CA VAL A 320 5.60 2.69 -6.46
C VAL A 320 5.50 3.59 -7.69
N GLY A 321 4.59 4.55 -7.65
CA GLY A 321 4.17 5.32 -8.83
C GLY A 321 5.05 6.54 -9.19
N SER A 322 5.90 7.04 -8.30
CA SER A 322 6.66 8.28 -8.50
C SER A 322 8.06 8.05 -9.05
N GLN A 323 8.55 9.01 -9.84
CA GLN A 323 9.88 9.01 -10.48
C GLN A 323 10.97 9.67 -9.63
N ALA A 324 10.64 10.33 -8.51
CA ALA A 324 11.57 11.25 -7.88
C ALA A 324 12.47 10.65 -6.77
N TRP A 325 12.25 9.39 -6.35
CA TRP A 325 12.93 8.81 -5.18
C TRP A 325 13.35 7.37 -5.43
N ASN A 326 14.59 7.01 -5.11
CA ASN A 326 15.05 5.63 -5.22
C ASN A 326 14.54 4.79 -4.04
N ALA A 327 13.99 3.61 -4.34
CA ALA A 327 13.54 2.68 -3.32
C ALA A 327 14.67 1.75 -2.87
N VAL A 328 14.72 1.42 -1.58
CA VAL A 328 15.55 0.34 -1.06
C VAL A 328 14.66 -0.84 -0.72
N VAL A 329 14.99 -2.03 -1.21
CA VAL A 329 14.19 -3.25 -1.04
C VAL A 329 15.09 -4.35 -0.54
N GLN A 330 14.75 -4.90 0.61
CA GLN A 330 15.49 -5.94 1.29
C GLN A 330 14.57 -7.12 1.57
N ILE A 331 14.95 -8.31 1.11
CA ILE A 331 14.22 -9.56 1.31
C ILE A 331 15.17 -10.52 2.02
N SER A 332 14.85 -10.89 3.24
CA SER A 332 15.67 -11.76 4.10
C SER A 332 14.83 -12.88 4.69
N ASN A 333 15.35 -14.11 4.72
CA ASN A 333 14.67 -15.28 5.31
C ASN A 333 13.20 -15.42 4.89
N SER A 334 12.87 -15.01 3.66
CA SER A 334 11.48 -14.87 3.21
C SER A 334 11.21 -15.67 1.96
N THR A 335 9.95 -16.05 1.76
CA THR A 335 9.47 -16.66 0.51
C THR A 335 8.58 -15.66 -0.22
N VAL A 336 8.96 -15.28 -1.42
CA VAL A 336 8.21 -14.37 -2.29
C VAL A 336 7.91 -15.08 -3.60
N GLY A 337 6.70 -15.56 -3.80
CA GLY A 337 6.44 -16.37 -4.99
C GLY A 337 5.02 -16.43 -5.51
N ASN A 338 4.88 -16.79 -6.78
CA ASN A 338 3.59 -16.82 -7.48
C ASN A 338 2.86 -15.47 -7.50
N ASN A 339 3.56 -14.34 -7.31
CA ASN A 339 2.95 -13.02 -7.43
C ASN A 339 2.88 -12.62 -8.90
N THR A 340 1.77 -12.01 -9.31
CA THR A 340 1.45 -11.75 -10.72
C THR A 340 1.03 -10.31 -10.95
N ALA A 341 1.67 -9.63 -11.89
CA ALA A 341 1.20 -8.36 -12.45
C ALA A 341 0.79 -8.56 -13.91
N ALA A 342 -0.32 -7.95 -14.33
CA ALA A 342 -0.70 -8.03 -15.74
C ALA A 342 0.30 -7.30 -16.65
N MET A 343 0.80 -6.13 -16.25
CA MET A 343 1.77 -5.35 -17.01
C MET A 343 3.19 -5.57 -16.52
N ASN A 344 3.66 -4.90 -15.46
CA ASN A 344 5.07 -4.94 -15.09
C ASN A 344 5.30 -5.25 -13.61
N GLY A 345 6.43 -5.88 -13.29
CA GLY A 345 6.83 -6.12 -11.90
C GLY A 345 5.94 -7.14 -11.21
N GLY A 346 6.16 -8.44 -11.46
CA GLY A 346 5.33 -9.48 -10.85
C GLY A 346 5.33 -9.43 -9.31
N VAL A 347 6.43 -8.96 -8.71
CA VAL A 347 6.47 -8.59 -7.29
C VAL A 347 6.40 -7.08 -7.13
N LEU A 348 7.35 -6.36 -7.72
CA LEU A 348 7.59 -4.94 -7.50
C LEU A 348 7.67 -4.18 -8.82
N ALA A 349 6.92 -3.09 -8.92
CA ALA A 349 7.11 -2.10 -9.97
C ALA A 349 7.44 -0.74 -9.37
N VAL A 350 8.50 -0.10 -9.87
CA VAL A 350 8.92 1.24 -9.47
C VAL A 350 9.17 2.11 -10.71
N MET A 351 8.93 3.41 -10.61
CA MET A 351 9.17 4.36 -11.71
C MET A 351 10.54 5.06 -11.61
N SER A 352 11.36 4.70 -10.63
CA SER A 352 12.68 5.29 -10.30
C SER A 352 13.68 4.20 -9.90
N GLY A 353 14.92 4.57 -9.57
CA GLY A 353 15.97 3.61 -9.20
C GLY A 353 15.61 2.74 -7.99
N VAL A 354 16.22 1.55 -7.92
CA VAL A 354 16.01 0.60 -6.82
C VAL A 354 17.31 -0.06 -6.37
N SER A 355 17.52 -0.17 -5.07
CA SER A 355 18.51 -1.07 -4.48
C SER A 355 17.81 -2.32 -3.98
N LEU A 356 18.01 -3.47 -4.64
CA LEU A 356 17.42 -4.75 -4.28
C LEU A 356 18.49 -5.66 -3.63
N THR A 357 18.19 -6.14 -2.43
CA THR A 357 18.95 -7.20 -1.77
C THR A 357 18.05 -8.38 -1.46
N VAL A 358 18.48 -9.59 -1.84
CA VAL A 358 17.81 -10.85 -1.53
C VAL A 358 18.81 -11.77 -0.82
N ASP A 359 18.60 -12.02 0.48
CA ASP A 359 19.55 -12.73 1.35
C ASP A 359 18.85 -13.68 2.35
N GLY A 360 19.62 -14.22 3.31
CA GLY A 360 19.06 -14.98 4.43
C GLY A 360 18.35 -16.27 4.01
N ALA A 361 18.86 -17.00 3.02
CA ALA A 361 18.18 -18.19 2.47
C ALA A 361 16.76 -17.92 1.93
N SER A 362 16.49 -16.69 1.46
CA SER A 362 15.23 -16.35 0.83
C SER A 362 14.98 -17.12 -0.48
N LYS A 363 13.71 -17.22 -0.85
CA LYS A 363 13.25 -17.78 -2.13
C LYS A 363 12.38 -16.76 -2.83
N VAL A 364 12.74 -16.38 -4.04
CA VAL A 364 11.96 -15.51 -4.92
C VAL A 364 11.59 -16.29 -6.17
N GLU A 365 10.39 -16.88 -6.19
CA GLU A 365 10.07 -17.94 -7.14
C GLU A 365 8.74 -17.80 -7.88
N PHE A 366 8.73 -18.12 -9.17
CA PHE A 366 7.51 -18.18 -9.97
C PHE A 366 6.68 -16.88 -10.01
N ASN A 367 7.32 -15.72 -9.85
CA ASN A 367 6.64 -14.44 -10.02
C ASN A 367 6.54 -14.09 -11.51
N ALA A 368 5.47 -13.39 -11.91
CA ALA A 368 5.11 -13.22 -13.32
C ALA A 368 4.68 -11.79 -13.67
N ALA A 369 5.20 -11.28 -14.78
CA ALA A 369 4.69 -10.11 -15.50
C ALA A 369 4.06 -10.56 -16.83
N LEU A 370 2.73 -10.59 -16.91
CA LEU A 370 2.01 -11.32 -17.96
C LEU A 370 2.11 -10.70 -19.36
N THR A 371 2.20 -9.38 -19.46
CA THR A 371 2.23 -8.66 -20.76
C THR A 371 3.38 -7.67 -20.89
N GLY A 372 4.09 -7.39 -19.79
CA GLY A 372 5.21 -6.44 -19.73
C GLY A 372 6.50 -7.08 -19.23
N SER A 373 7.23 -6.34 -18.41
CA SER A 373 8.64 -6.60 -18.08
C SER A 373 8.85 -6.77 -16.58
N GLY A 374 9.95 -7.41 -16.18
CA GLY A 374 10.35 -7.57 -14.78
C GLY A 374 9.47 -8.56 -14.04
N GLY A 375 9.69 -9.87 -14.22
CA GLY A 375 8.88 -10.90 -13.56
C GLY A 375 8.95 -10.83 -12.04
N VAL A 376 10.08 -10.36 -11.49
CA VAL A 376 10.17 -9.94 -10.08
C VAL A 376 10.09 -8.43 -9.97
N VAL A 377 11.04 -7.71 -10.56
CA VAL A 377 11.19 -6.26 -10.42
C VAL A 377 11.19 -5.58 -11.78
N HIS A 378 10.36 -4.54 -11.92
CA HIS A 378 10.40 -3.61 -13.04
C HIS A 378 10.75 -2.20 -12.59
N VAL A 379 11.63 -1.56 -13.35
CA VAL A 379 12.04 -0.16 -13.18
C VAL A 379 11.73 0.62 -14.46
N GLY A 380 10.72 1.50 -14.40
CA GLY A 380 10.12 2.17 -15.57
C GLY A 380 10.55 3.62 -15.83
N GLY A 381 11.55 4.15 -15.11
CA GLY A 381 11.98 5.55 -15.20
C GLY A 381 12.84 5.89 -16.43
N ALA A 382 12.53 7.02 -17.07
CA ALA A 382 13.32 7.57 -18.15
C ALA A 382 14.50 8.38 -17.58
N SER A 383 15.71 7.84 -17.71
CA SER A 383 17.00 8.44 -17.33
C SER A 383 17.34 8.35 -15.83
N GLU A 384 18.52 7.82 -15.50
CA GLU A 384 19.15 7.81 -14.16
C GLU A 384 18.71 6.74 -13.14
N SER A 385 18.14 5.63 -13.57
CA SER A 385 17.79 4.55 -12.62
C SER A 385 19.02 3.70 -12.28
N ALA A 386 19.83 4.16 -11.32
CA ALA A 386 20.87 3.33 -10.73
C ALA A 386 20.24 2.17 -9.97
N VAL A 387 20.29 0.98 -10.55
CA VAL A 387 19.89 -0.25 -9.89
C VAL A 387 21.12 -0.91 -9.25
N LEU A 388 20.98 -1.39 -8.01
CA LEU A 388 21.95 -2.28 -7.36
C LEU A 388 21.21 -3.58 -7.03
N VAL A 389 21.72 -4.72 -7.51
CA VAL A 389 21.17 -6.03 -7.20
C VAL A 389 22.21 -6.87 -6.49
N ALA A 390 21.89 -7.32 -5.28
CA ALA A 390 22.65 -8.33 -4.57
C ALA A 390 21.76 -9.55 -4.29
N ILE A 391 22.12 -10.70 -4.85
CA ILE A 391 21.40 -11.95 -4.70
C ILE A 391 22.32 -12.95 -4.02
N ALA A 392 22.10 -13.20 -2.73
CA ALA A 392 22.78 -14.22 -1.93
C ALA A 392 21.81 -15.37 -1.57
N SER A 393 20.80 -15.58 -2.41
CA SER A 393 19.65 -16.45 -2.17
C SER A 393 19.08 -16.98 -3.48
N ARG A 394 17.93 -17.66 -3.45
CA ARG A 394 17.38 -18.36 -4.64
C ARG A 394 16.34 -17.50 -5.34
N VAL A 395 16.56 -17.20 -6.62
CA VAL A 395 15.65 -16.44 -7.48
C VAL A 395 15.36 -17.28 -8.73
N THR A 396 14.23 -17.98 -8.72
CA THR A 396 14.01 -19.09 -9.67
C THR A 396 12.65 -19.12 -10.35
N GLY A 397 12.61 -19.48 -11.63
CA GLY A 397 11.33 -19.72 -12.33
C GLY A 397 10.49 -18.46 -12.55
N ASN A 398 11.06 -17.26 -12.41
CA ASN A 398 10.31 -16.01 -12.60
C ASN A 398 10.20 -15.67 -14.09
N THR A 399 9.06 -15.12 -14.49
CA THR A 399 8.69 -14.95 -15.91
C THR A 399 8.24 -13.52 -16.25
N ALA A 400 8.60 -13.05 -17.43
CA ALA A 400 8.06 -11.82 -17.99
C ALA A 400 7.77 -11.98 -19.49
N ALA A 401 6.66 -11.44 -19.98
CA ALA A 401 6.33 -11.57 -21.39
C ALA A 401 7.27 -10.80 -22.32
N ARG A 402 7.88 -9.70 -21.85
CA ARG A 402 8.76 -8.85 -22.66
C ARG A 402 10.22 -8.95 -22.28
N GLN A 403 10.58 -8.51 -21.07
CA GLN A 403 11.98 -8.28 -20.72
C GLN A 403 12.22 -8.68 -19.28
N GLY A 404 13.32 -9.37 -18.99
CA GLY A 404 13.77 -9.61 -17.61
C GLY A 404 12.81 -10.47 -16.79
N GLY A 405 13.00 -11.79 -16.77
CA GLY A 405 12.21 -12.67 -15.91
C GLY A 405 12.42 -12.36 -14.42
N VAL A 406 13.59 -11.85 -14.06
CA VAL A 406 13.88 -11.30 -12.73
C VAL A 406 13.78 -9.79 -12.74
N LEU A 407 14.65 -9.10 -13.49
CA LEU A 407 14.77 -7.65 -13.49
C LEU A 407 14.68 -7.09 -14.91
N ALA A 408 13.88 -6.05 -15.08
CA ALA A 408 13.94 -5.15 -16.24
C ALA A 408 14.17 -3.71 -15.78
N ALA A 409 15.25 -3.09 -16.24
CA ALA A 409 15.63 -1.73 -15.88
C ALA A 409 16.23 -0.95 -17.05
N SER A 410 16.29 0.37 -16.90
CA SER A 410 17.04 1.25 -17.81
C SER A 410 18.54 1.06 -17.62
N ASP A 411 19.10 1.40 -16.46
CA ASP A 411 20.53 1.23 -16.16
C ASP A 411 20.74 0.33 -14.93
N LEU A 412 21.93 -0.25 -14.80
CA LEU A 412 22.30 -1.08 -13.66
C LEU A 412 23.75 -0.78 -13.25
N VAL A 413 23.94 -0.27 -12.04
CA VAL A 413 25.27 0.07 -11.51
C VAL A 413 26.02 -1.21 -11.17
N SER A 414 25.37 -2.14 -10.49
CA SER A 414 26.01 -3.40 -10.15
C SER A 414 25.01 -4.52 -9.93
N CYS A 415 25.43 -5.71 -10.35
CA CYS A 415 24.74 -6.96 -10.08
C CYS A 415 25.74 -7.95 -9.49
N VAL A 416 25.47 -8.40 -8.27
CA VAL A 416 26.25 -9.42 -7.57
C VAL A 416 25.38 -10.63 -7.34
N VAL A 417 25.82 -11.78 -7.85
CA VAL A 417 25.17 -13.08 -7.65
C VAL A 417 26.08 -13.95 -6.81
N ASP A 418 25.70 -14.13 -5.55
CA ASP A 418 26.30 -15.01 -4.53
C ASP A 418 25.33 -16.13 -4.09
N GLY A 419 24.17 -16.22 -4.76
CA GLY A 419 23.16 -17.25 -4.60
C GLY A 419 22.82 -17.93 -5.91
N GLU A 420 21.56 -18.34 -6.07
CA GLU A 420 21.09 -19.03 -7.28
C GLU A 420 20.12 -18.14 -8.08
N VAL A 421 20.41 -17.93 -9.36
CA VAL A 421 19.47 -17.34 -10.33
C VAL A 421 19.23 -18.36 -11.44
N SER A 422 18.08 -19.03 -11.42
CA SER A 422 17.85 -20.12 -12.38
C SER A 422 16.44 -20.30 -12.92
N GLY A 423 16.32 -20.84 -14.14
CA GLY A 423 15.02 -21.13 -14.74
C GLY A 423 14.14 -19.90 -15.01
N ASN A 424 14.70 -18.69 -15.00
CA ASN A 424 13.95 -17.47 -15.27
C ASN A 424 13.80 -17.28 -16.79
N SER A 425 12.67 -16.73 -17.22
CA SER A 425 12.32 -16.65 -18.63
C SER A 425 11.68 -15.32 -19.01
N ALA A 426 12.15 -14.73 -20.11
CA ALA A 426 11.51 -13.59 -20.73
C ALA A 426 11.78 -13.52 -22.23
N ARG A 427 11.05 -12.71 -22.98
CA ARG A 427 11.31 -12.56 -24.42
C ARG A 427 12.71 -12.04 -24.72
N GLN A 428 13.22 -11.11 -23.92
CA GLN A 428 14.58 -10.58 -23.96
C GLN A 428 15.21 -10.56 -22.56
N GLY A 429 16.48 -10.96 -22.46
CA GLY A 429 17.20 -10.98 -21.18
C GLY A 429 16.49 -11.87 -20.17
N ALA A 430 16.61 -13.19 -20.32
CA ALA A 430 15.74 -14.15 -19.64
C ALA A 430 15.66 -13.96 -18.12
N ALA A 431 16.78 -13.68 -17.47
CA ALA A 431 16.79 -13.24 -16.07
C ALA A 431 16.85 -11.72 -15.99
N PHE A 432 17.83 -11.09 -16.64
CA PHE A 432 18.08 -9.66 -16.52
C PHE A 432 18.04 -8.96 -17.86
N HIS A 433 17.35 -7.84 -17.92
CA HIS A 433 17.32 -6.94 -19.06
C HIS A 433 17.64 -5.51 -18.62
N VAL A 434 18.69 -4.94 -19.21
CA VAL A 434 19.16 -3.57 -18.95
C VAL A 434 19.17 -2.82 -20.28
N ALA A 435 18.35 -1.77 -20.43
CA ALA A 435 18.21 -1.03 -21.68
C ALA A 435 19.40 -0.14 -22.04
N GLY A 436 20.05 0.42 -21.03
CA GLY A 436 21.27 1.19 -21.11
C GLY A 436 22.47 0.37 -20.67
N GLY A 437 23.29 0.95 -19.80
CA GLY A 437 24.58 0.40 -19.37
C GLY A 437 24.49 -0.47 -18.11
N LEU A 438 25.34 -1.50 -18.06
CA LEU A 438 25.62 -2.30 -16.88
C LEU A 438 27.08 -2.09 -16.45
N GLN A 439 27.34 -1.37 -15.36
CA GLN A 439 28.74 -1.04 -15.01
C GLN A 439 29.52 -2.26 -14.47
N SER A 440 28.88 -3.14 -13.70
CA SER A 440 29.52 -4.36 -13.20
C SER A 440 28.55 -5.52 -13.00
N LEU A 441 28.96 -6.69 -13.48
CA LEU A 441 28.34 -7.98 -13.18
C LEU A 441 29.37 -8.88 -12.51
N ARG A 442 29.04 -9.39 -11.32
CA ARG A 442 29.89 -10.30 -10.56
C ARG A 442 29.11 -11.54 -10.16
N VAL A 443 29.61 -12.71 -10.53
CA VAL A 443 29.16 -14.01 -9.99
C VAL A 443 30.27 -14.53 -9.08
N THR A 444 29.98 -14.62 -7.80
CA THR A 444 30.97 -15.01 -6.78
C THR A 444 31.24 -16.51 -6.80
N GLY A 445 32.21 -16.97 -6.00
CA GLY A 445 32.54 -18.39 -5.90
C GLY A 445 31.40 -19.28 -5.39
N GLY A 446 30.37 -18.73 -4.75
CA GLY A 446 29.14 -19.44 -4.37
C GLY A 446 27.98 -19.26 -5.35
N GLY A 447 28.12 -18.36 -6.32
CA GLY A 447 27.06 -17.98 -7.25
C GLY A 447 26.76 -19.04 -8.30
N VAL A 448 25.46 -19.31 -8.49
CA VAL A 448 24.92 -20.19 -9.53
C VAL A 448 23.99 -19.37 -10.42
N PHE A 449 24.26 -19.35 -11.72
CA PHE A 449 23.45 -18.65 -12.70
C PHE A 449 23.17 -19.57 -13.89
N ARG A 450 21.98 -20.19 -13.94
CA ARG A 450 21.75 -21.27 -14.92
C ARG A 450 20.35 -21.38 -15.48
N ASP A 451 20.21 -22.01 -16.63
CA ASP A 451 18.91 -22.38 -17.22
C ASP A 451 17.94 -21.21 -17.42
N ASN A 452 18.47 -19.98 -17.48
CA ASN A 452 17.68 -18.78 -17.72
C ASN A 452 17.46 -18.65 -19.24
N THR A 453 16.25 -18.93 -19.71
CA THR A 453 15.97 -19.18 -21.12
C THR A 453 15.12 -18.06 -21.72
N PRO A 454 15.61 -17.34 -22.74
CA PRO A 454 14.78 -16.35 -23.40
C PRO A 454 13.73 -17.05 -24.29
N THR A 455 12.50 -16.53 -24.33
CA THR A 455 11.43 -17.13 -25.16
C THR A 455 11.58 -16.79 -26.63
N THR A 456 12.42 -15.81 -26.96
CA THR A 456 12.84 -15.52 -28.33
C THR A 456 14.35 -15.53 -28.47
N GLN A 457 14.83 -15.45 -29.69
CA GLN A 457 16.26 -15.49 -30.01
C GLN A 457 17.02 -14.25 -29.51
N LEU A 458 16.33 -13.23 -29.01
CA LEU A 458 16.95 -11.97 -28.62
C LEU A 458 17.38 -12.00 -27.15
N GLY A 459 18.69 -11.92 -26.90
CA GLY A 459 19.21 -11.38 -25.64
C GLY A 459 19.60 -12.33 -24.52
N GLY A 460 19.85 -13.62 -24.80
CA GLY A 460 20.45 -14.55 -23.83
C GLY A 460 19.77 -14.54 -22.45
N SER A 461 20.53 -14.88 -21.41
CA SER A 461 20.04 -14.77 -20.03
C SER A 461 20.16 -13.37 -19.45
N ILE A 462 21.10 -12.59 -19.99
CA ILE A 462 21.33 -11.19 -19.66
C ILE A 462 21.41 -10.41 -20.97
N TRP A 463 20.58 -9.38 -21.09
CA TRP A 463 20.64 -8.43 -22.19
C TRP A 463 21.04 -7.04 -21.68
N VAL A 464 22.02 -6.42 -22.33
CA VAL A 464 22.50 -5.06 -22.07
C VAL A 464 22.43 -4.27 -23.38
N GLY A 465 21.69 -3.17 -23.39
CA GLY A 465 21.45 -2.40 -24.61
C GLY A 465 22.57 -1.42 -24.96
N GLU A 466 23.43 -1.05 -24.02
CA GLU A 466 24.62 -0.22 -24.26
C GLU A 466 25.92 -0.95 -23.90
N GLU A 467 26.63 -0.53 -22.85
CA GLU A 467 27.93 -1.07 -22.47
C GLU A 467 27.86 -1.95 -21.21
N LEU A 468 28.55 -3.09 -21.24
CA LEU A 468 28.91 -3.84 -20.04
C LEU A 468 30.31 -3.42 -19.59
N GLY A 469 30.41 -2.66 -18.50
CA GLY A 469 31.67 -2.11 -18.01
C GLY A 469 32.64 -3.19 -17.49
N SER A 470 32.14 -4.16 -16.71
CA SER A 470 32.95 -5.27 -16.21
C SER A 470 32.15 -6.54 -15.97
N LEU A 471 32.79 -7.70 -16.22
CA LEU A 471 32.30 -9.02 -15.87
C LEU A 471 33.35 -9.73 -15.01
N ALA A 472 32.95 -10.18 -13.82
CA ALA A 472 33.78 -10.98 -12.93
C ALA A 472 33.09 -12.31 -12.62
N LEU A 473 33.71 -13.42 -13.02
CA LEU A 473 33.31 -14.77 -12.65
C LEU A 473 34.40 -15.35 -11.74
N GLU A 474 34.07 -15.56 -10.47
CA GLU A 474 35.02 -16.05 -9.48
C GLU A 474 35.18 -17.57 -9.52
N ALA A 475 36.31 -18.05 -9.01
CA ALA A 475 36.55 -19.47 -8.80
C ALA A 475 35.44 -20.07 -7.91
N GLY A 476 34.84 -21.17 -8.37
CA GLY A 476 33.69 -21.81 -7.70
C GLY A 476 32.32 -21.41 -8.26
N SER A 477 32.22 -20.30 -9.01
CA SER A 477 30.97 -19.93 -9.68
C SER A 477 30.52 -21.00 -10.69
N SER A 478 29.20 -21.15 -10.83
CA SER A 478 28.58 -22.04 -11.82
C SER A 478 27.68 -21.25 -12.74
N VAL A 479 27.99 -21.23 -14.04
CA VAL A 479 27.13 -20.60 -15.04
C VAL A 479 26.91 -21.54 -16.22
N SER A 480 25.66 -21.93 -16.50
CA SER A 480 25.36 -22.91 -17.56
C SER A 480 23.91 -22.78 -18.06
N GLY A 481 23.53 -23.54 -19.10
CA GLY A 481 22.12 -23.64 -19.56
C GLY A 481 21.46 -22.34 -20.02
N SER A 482 22.24 -21.28 -20.18
CA SER A 482 21.81 -19.89 -20.32
C SER A 482 21.80 -19.47 -21.80
N LEU A 483 21.29 -20.34 -22.67
CA LEU A 483 21.44 -20.24 -24.14
C LEU A 483 20.44 -19.25 -24.75
N GLY A 484 20.95 -18.19 -25.38
CA GLY A 484 20.22 -17.39 -26.37
C GLY A 484 20.74 -17.71 -27.78
N SER A 485 19.87 -17.89 -28.75
CA SER A 485 20.31 -18.17 -30.13
C SER A 485 20.71 -16.90 -30.87
N LEU A 486 21.94 -16.90 -31.39
CA LEU A 486 22.58 -15.93 -32.30
C LEU A 486 21.69 -14.81 -32.89
N GLU A 487 21.88 -13.59 -32.40
CA GLU A 487 22.11 -12.37 -33.19
C GLU A 487 22.51 -11.23 -32.22
N GLY A 488 23.77 -10.77 -32.29
CA GLY A 488 24.31 -9.68 -31.44
C GLY A 488 24.85 -10.08 -30.07
N VAL A 489 25.01 -11.38 -29.80
CA VAL A 489 25.56 -11.88 -28.53
C VAL A 489 27.09 -11.81 -28.57
N ALA A 490 27.69 -11.11 -27.61
CA ALA A 490 29.06 -11.41 -27.23
C ALA A 490 29.00 -12.76 -26.49
N GLU A 491 29.10 -13.86 -27.23
CA GLU A 491 29.39 -15.14 -26.61
C GLU A 491 30.79 -14.96 -26.00
N LEU A 492 30.87 -14.67 -24.71
CA LEU A 492 32.15 -14.58 -24.01
C LEU A 492 32.68 -16.00 -23.87
N THR A 493 33.32 -16.49 -24.94
CA THR A 493 33.84 -17.85 -25.05
C THR A 493 35.17 -18.04 -24.29
N GLU A 494 35.79 -16.97 -23.80
CA GLU A 494 36.95 -17.03 -22.91
C GLU A 494 36.91 -15.89 -21.89
N VAL A 495 36.38 -16.17 -20.71
CA VAL A 495 36.74 -15.40 -19.51
C VAL A 495 37.89 -16.17 -18.87
N ALA A 496 39.07 -15.54 -18.77
CA ALA A 496 40.23 -16.07 -18.07
C ALA A 496 39.94 -16.15 -16.56
N ALA A 497 39.10 -17.10 -16.15
CA ALA A 497 38.85 -17.39 -14.75
C ALA A 497 39.90 -18.37 -14.26
N ALA A 498 40.81 -17.90 -13.41
CA ALA A 498 41.66 -18.78 -12.62
C ALA A 498 40.77 -19.63 -11.69
N GLY A 499 40.38 -20.82 -12.13
CA GLY A 499 39.68 -21.81 -11.31
C GLY A 499 38.15 -21.89 -11.44
N ALA A 500 37.53 -21.37 -12.51
CA ALA A 500 36.14 -21.70 -12.81
C ALA A 500 36.02 -23.17 -13.26
N SER A 501 34.91 -23.84 -12.90
CA SER A 501 34.62 -25.20 -13.40
C SER A 501 34.45 -25.19 -14.93
N ALA A 502 34.78 -26.29 -15.60
CA ALA A 502 34.99 -26.40 -17.05
C ALA A 502 33.78 -26.11 -17.97
N GLU A 503 32.65 -25.61 -17.44
CA GLU A 503 31.41 -25.38 -18.18
C GLU A 503 30.80 -23.97 -18.00
N ALA A 504 31.59 -22.96 -17.58
CA ALA A 504 31.09 -21.59 -17.44
C ALA A 504 30.69 -20.98 -18.80
N ARG A 505 29.38 -20.94 -19.12
CA ARG A 505 28.81 -20.27 -20.30
C ARG A 505 27.71 -19.30 -19.88
N VAL A 506 28.03 -18.00 -19.82
CA VAL A 506 27.03 -16.92 -19.73
C VAL A 506 26.80 -16.39 -21.15
N CYS A 507 25.59 -16.46 -21.69
CA CYS A 507 25.26 -15.68 -22.89
C CYS A 507 24.84 -14.27 -22.46
N VAL A 508 25.74 -13.30 -22.63
CA VAL A 508 25.45 -11.88 -22.49
C VAL A 508 25.32 -11.27 -23.88
N SER A 509 24.17 -10.67 -24.17
CA SER A 509 23.99 -9.92 -25.41
C SER A 509 24.24 -8.44 -25.15
N VAL A 510 25.19 -7.85 -25.87
CA VAL A 510 25.53 -6.43 -25.80
C VAL A 510 25.28 -5.81 -27.16
N GLN A 511 24.25 -4.99 -27.30
CA GLN A 511 23.95 -4.34 -28.57
C GLN A 511 24.71 -3.02 -28.69
N MET A 512 25.88 -3.02 -29.33
CA MET A 512 26.57 -1.77 -29.65
C MET A 512 25.78 -0.98 -30.71
N CYS A 513 24.98 -0.02 -30.28
CA CYS A 513 24.37 0.94 -31.19
C CYS A 513 25.46 1.88 -31.72
N CYS A 514 26.00 1.58 -32.92
CA CYS A 514 26.71 2.58 -33.69
C CYS A 514 25.70 3.67 -34.08
N SER A 515 25.60 4.73 -33.28
CA SER A 515 24.90 5.94 -33.66
C SER A 515 25.51 6.47 -34.96
N ARG A 516 24.74 6.39 -36.05
CA ARG A 516 25.11 7.02 -37.32
C ARG A 516 25.31 8.52 -37.02
N PRO A 517 26.45 9.14 -37.38
CA PRO A 517 26.63 10.56 -37.16
C PRO A 517 25.47 11.32 -37.80
N PRO A 518 24.93 12.37 -37.15
CA PRO A 518 23.80 13.11 -37.68
C PRO A 518 24.15 13.61 -39.09
N ALA A 519 23.26 13.33 -40.04
CA ALA A 519 23.38 13.86 -41.39
C ALA A 519 23.49 15.40 -41.31
N PRO A 520 24.38 16.04 -42.09
CA PRO A 520 24.51 17.49 -42.09
C PRO A 520 23.15 18.14 -42.39
N PRO A 521 22.82 19.26 -41.73
CA PRO A 521 21.54 19.92 -41.91
C PRO A 521 21.33 20.27 -43.39
N SER A 522 20.19 19.83 -43.93
CA SER A 522 19.72 20.25 -45.24
C SER A 522 19.61 21.78 -45.30
N PRO A 523 20.02 22.43 -46.41
CA PRO A 523 19.97 23.88 -46.53
C PRO A 523 18.52 24.39 -46.40
N PRO A 524 18.33 25.60 -45.85
CA PRO A 524 16.99 26.15 -45.61
C PRO A 524 16.23 26.35 -46.93
N PRO A 525 14.89 26.19 -46.93
CA PRO A 525 14.08 26.40 -48.11
C PRO A 525 14.15 27.87 -48.56
N VAL A 526 14.40 28.05 -49.86
CA VAL A 526 14.33 29.34 -50.53
C VAL A 526 12.88 29.84 -50.49
N TYR A 527 12.66 30.97 -49.82
CA TYR A 527 11.39 31.71 -49.84
C TYR A 527 11.15 32.28 -51.25
N GLY A 528 10.12 31.76 -51.93
CA GLY A 528 9.54 32.34 -53.15
C GLY A 528 8.32 33.20 -52.80
N ALA A 529 8.22 34.36 -53.46
CA ALA A 529 7.42 35.51 -53.13
C ALA A 529 5.88 35.37 -53.27
N TYR A 530 5.21 36.29 -52.55
CA TYR A 530 3.77 36.61 -52.51
C TYR A 530 3.06 36.78 -53.86
N GLY A 531 1.77 36.41 -53.90
CA GLY A 531 0.78 36.85 -54.89
C GLY A 531 -0.65 36.62 -54.38
N ALA A 532 -1.43 37.70 -54.27
CA ALA A 532 -2.66 37.86 -53.50
C ALA A 532 -3.93 37.20 -54.08
N GLY A 533 -4.93 36.98 -53.21
CA GLY A 533 -6.33 36.78 -53.63
C GLY A 533 -7.20 35.90 -52.72
N GLN A 534 -7.73 36.46 -51.64
CA GLN A 534 -8.94 35.95 -50.94
C GLN A 534 -10.19 36.43 -51.71
N PRO A 535 -11.35 35.72 -51.70
CA PRO A 535 -12.19 35.63 -50.49
C PRO A 535 -12.84 34.24 -50.22
N PRO A 536 -13.38 34.02 -49.00
CA PRO A 536 -13.97 32.75 -48.58
C PRO A 536 -15.41 32.64 -49.13
N PRO A 537 -16.05 31.44 -49.17
CA PRO A 537 -16.98 31.13 -48.06
C PRO A 537 -17.31 29.63 -47.81
N VAL A 538 -18.13 29.44 -46.77
CA VAL A 538 -19.17 28.41 -46.55
C VAL A 538 -18.83 27.21 -45.67
N TYR A 539 -19.35 27.29 -44.43
CA TYR A 539 -19.78 26.19 -43.59
C TYR A 539 -20.77 25.27 -44.31
N GLY A 540 -20.44 23.99 -44.44
CA GLY A 540 -21.36 22.94 -44.88
C GLY A 540 -21.06 21.63 -44.15
N GLY A 541 -22.05 21.13 -43.41
CA GLY A 541 -22.00 19.92 -42.61
C GLY A 541 -21.87 18.59 -43.40
N PRO A 542 -22.11 17.46 -42.73
CA PRO A 542 -21.41 16.20 -42.96
C PRO A 542 -21.96 15.42 -44.16
N ARG A 543 -21.08 14.69 -44.87
CA ARG A 543 -21.49 13.58 -45.74
C ARG A 543 -20.66 12.33 -45.50
N LEU A 544 -21.41 11.26 -45.32
CA LEU A 544 -21.04 9.87 -45.08
C LEU A 544 -20.20 9.24 -46.22
N ARG A 545 -19.28 8.36 -45.78
CA ARG A 545 -18.84 7.08 -46.37
C ARG A 545 -18.65 6.96 -47.89
N ARG A 546 -17.43 6.59 -48.28
CA ARG A 546 -17.13 5.19 -48.62
C ARG A 546 -15.76 4.80 -48.10
#